data_AF-A0A1F3VEC7-F1
#
_entry.id   AF-A0A1F3VEC7-F1
#
_cell.length_a   1.000
_cell.length_b   1.000
_cell.length_c   1.000
_cell.angle_alpha   90.00
_cell.angle_beta   90.00
_cell.angle_gamma   90.00
#
_symmetry.space_group_name_H-M   'P 1'
#
loop_
_entity.id
_entity.type
_entity.pdbx_description
1 polymer ?
#
loop_
_entity_poly.entity_id
_entity_poly.type
_entity_poly.pdbx_seq_one_letter_code
_entity_poly.pdbx_strand_id
1 'polypeptide(L)'
;MLISNFLKDNVPSFAGFKEQPIVNKLGSTVGWHSHCYQNGNQYPLGGGTATDRETARRISIAETFERFLFRKQIDSGKSELFLFDQVPSTCGLACGFDLSKTKMRSFCEGVERWAWSQWIDRKHTIDEMTAPTQLSELSIHLASAFIGHKYYQKKLIVQLDNVQYDVNFNVFLGMTDRGVFAGSRVTGKFDDQWGHAIIEAWRNYNNFQLFNENIELDWLERRVFFFGRNKGEALLQINATNNINWPIPVVRFHSRIDTEIEGVYLFRTLLEDYVPWTDGNDNRFVY
;
A
#
# COMPACT_ATOMS: atom_id res chain seq x y z
N MET A 1 14.10 -17.72 -19.40
CA MET A 1 15.06 -16.78 -18.79
C MET A 1 14.93 -16.87 -17.27
N LEU A 2 16.01 -16.95 -16.50
CA LEU A 2 15.92 -16.93 -15.04
C LEU A 2 15.43 -15.54 -14.60
N ILE A 3 14.47 -15.48 -13.67
CA ILE A 3 13.84 -14.21 -13.24
C ILE A 3 14.86 -13.19 -12.71
N SER A 4 15.95 -13.67 -12.11
CA SER A 4 17.06 -12.83 -11.65
C SER A 4 17.84 -12.20 -12.80
N ASN A 5 17.98 -12.87 -13.94
CA ASN A 5 18.64 -12.30 -15.12
C ASN A 5 17.74 -11.23 -15.73
N PHE A 6 16.44 -11.52 -15.89
CA PHE A 6 15.46 -10.55 -16.35
C PHE A 6 15.47 -9.26 -15.52
N LEU A 7 15.54 -9.36 -14.19
CA LEU A 7 15.65 -8.18 -13.33
C LEU A 7 16.97 -7.45 -13.49
N LYS A 8 18.11 -8.15 -13.56
CA LYS A 8 19.41 -7.51 -13.75
C LYS A 8 19.49 -6.74 -15.07
N ASP A 9 18.88 -7.29 -16.12
CA ASP A 9 18.89 -6.70 -17.46
C ASP A 9 18.02 -5.43 -17.53
N ASN A 10 17.00 -5.32 -16.68
CA ASN A 10 16.03 -4.21 -16.73
C ASN A 10 16.08 -3.25 -15.53
N VAL A 11 16.70 -3.63 -14.42
CA VAL A 11 16.88 -2.81 -13.22
C VAL A 11 18.36 -2.88 -12.81
N PRO A 12 19.23 -1.99 -13.34
CA PRO A 12 20.68 -2.09 -13.18
C PRO A 12 21.17 -2.09 -11.71
N SER A 13 20.39 -1.51 -10.80
CA SER A 13 20.70 -1.49 -9.37
C SER A 13 20.41 -2.81 -8.65
N PHE A 14 19.70 -3.76 -9.28
CA PHE A 14 19.32 -5.02 -8.65
C PHE A 14 20.52 -5.97 -8.48
N ALA A 15 20.77 -6.41 -7.25
CA ALA A 15 21.83 -7.35 -6.91
C ALA A 15 21.34 -8.76 -6.59
N GLY A 16 20.16 -8.89 -5.97
CA GLY A 16 19.59 -10.18 -5.61
C GLY A 16 18.35 -10.10 -4.72
N PHE A 17 17.96 -11.26 -4.19
CA PHE A 17 16.85 -11.41 -3.24
C PHE A 17 17.35 -11.72 -1.83
N LYS A 18 16.78 -11.07 -0.82
CA LYS A 18 16.85 -11.47 0.59
C LYS A 18 15.48 -11.97 1.00
N GLU A 19 15.39 -13.22 1.41
CA GLU A 19 14.11 -13.87 1.71
C GLU A 19 14.16 -14.51 3.09
N GLN A 20 13.09 -14.30 3.86
CA GLN A 20 13.02 -14.73 5.25
C GLN A 20 11.64 -15.34 5.53
N PRO A 21 11.56 -16.53 6.13
CA PRO A 21 10.29 -17.09 6.57
C PRO A 21 9.74 -16.31 7.76
N ILE A 22 8.42 -16.15 7.79
CA ILE A 22 7.68 -15.64 8.94
C ILE A 22 7.24 -16.85 9.74
N VAL A 23 7.75 -16.96 10.97
CA VAL A 23 7.62 -18.16 11.79
C VAL A 23 6.74 -17.86 13.01
N ASN A 24 5.72 -18.67 13.22
CA ASN A 24 4.84 -18.53 14.39
C ASN A 24 5.53 -19.01 15.69
N LYS A 25 4.85 -18.85 16.83
CA LYS A 25 5.38 -19.27 18.14
C LYS A 25 5.65 -20.78 18.26
N LEU A 26 5.09 -21.59 17.36
CA LEU A 26 5.28 -23.04 17.31
C LEU A 26 6.45 -23.46 16.40
N GLY A 27 7.15 -22.50 15.77
CA GLY A 27 8.22 -22.80 14.81
C GLY A 27 7.74 -23.10 13.39
N SER A 28 6.43 -23.00 13.10
CA SER A 28 5.90 -23.24 11.76
C SER A 28 5.99 -21.99 10.89
N THR A 29 6.34 -22.16 9.61
CA THR A 29 6.34 -21.06 8.64
C THR A 29 4.90 -20.73 8.25
N VAL A 30 4.45 -19.52 8.55
CA VAL A 30 3.10 -19.00 8.22
C VAL A 30 3.12 -18.03 7.05
N GLY A 31 4.29 -17.58 6.61
CA GLY A 31 4.45 -16.70 5.46
C GLY A 31 5.91 -16.44 5.13
N TRP A 32 6.14 -15.51 4.19
CA TRP A 32 7.45 -15.15 3.69
C TRP A 32 7.55 -13.66 3.46
N HIS A 33 8.70 -13.09 3.80
CA HIS A 33 9.17 -11.80 3.31
C HIS A 33 10.19 -12.01 2.20
N SER A 34 10.08 -11.21 1.14
CA SER A 34 11.06 -11.15 0.05
C SER A 34 11.41 -9.70 -0.22
N HIS A 35 12.69 -9.39 -0.32
CA HIS A 35 13.20 -8.08 -0.69
C HIS A 35 14.14 -8.20 -1.89
N CYS A 36 13.91 -7.36 -2.90
CA CYS A 36 14.94 -7.05 -3.89
C CYS A 36 15.91 -6.03 -3.27
N TYR A 37 17.23 -6.22 -3.41
CA TYR A 37 18.21 -5.32 -2.84
C TYR A 37 19.29 -4.90 -3.85
N GLN A 38 19.96 -3.79 -3.54
CA GLN A 38 21.11 -3.27 -4.29
C GLN A 38 22.43 -3.66 -3.61
N ASN A 39 23.49 -3.85 -4.39
CA ASN A 39 24.83 -4.12 -3.86
C ASN A 39 25.29 -3.01 -2.91
N GLY A 40 25.74 -3.38 -1.71
CA GLY A 40 26.30 -2.45 -0.73
C GLY A 40 25.27 -1.57 0.00
N ASN A 41 23.98 -1.66 -0.33
CA ASN A 41 22.93 -0.89 0.34
C ASN A 41 22.03 -1.79 1.20
N GLN A 42 21.62 -1.30 2.37
CA GLN A 42 20.69 -2.01 3.25
C GLN A 42 19.22 -1.73 2.88
N TYR A 43 18.93 -0.67 2.12
CA TYR A 43 17.56 -0.34 1.73
C TYR A 43 17.04 -1.24 0.61
N PRO A 44 15.83 -1.82 0.75
CA PRO A 44 15.24 -2.65 -0.28
C PRO A 44 14.78 -1.80 -1.48
N LEU A 45 14.95 -2.34 -2.69
CA LEU A 45 14.41 -1.76 -3.93
C LEU A 45 12.90 -1.98 -4.05
N GLY A 46 12.39 -3.04 -3.41
CA GLY A 46 10.99 -3.41 -3.36
C GLY A 46 10.80 -4.58 -2.38
N GLY A 47 9.62 -4.68 -1.77
CA GLY A 47 9.31 -5.65 -0.74
C GLY A 47 8.06 -6.45 -1.06
N GLY A 48 7.97 -7.65 -0.52
CA GLY A 48 6.80 -8.49 -0.73
C GLY A 48 6.59 -9.40 0.46
N THR A 49 5.34 -9.49 0.89
CA THR A 49 4.90 -10.33 2.00
C THR A 49 3.71 -11.14 1.54
N ALA A 50 3.77 -12.46 1.70
CA ALA A 50 2.68 -13.36 1.35
C ALA A 50 2.74 -14.65 2.16
N THR A 51 1.71 -15.49 2.04
CA THR A 51 1.65 -16.81 2.67
C THR A 51 2.68 -17.79 2.10
N ASP A 52 3.14 -17.58 0.86
CA ASP A 52 4.15 -18.40 0.21
C ASP A 52 5.29 -17.56 -0.38
N ARG A 53 6.45 -18.20 -0.55
CA ARG A 53 7.70 -17.55 -0.99
C ARG A 53 7.61 -17.02 -2.41
N GLU A 54 6.94 -17.72 -3.31
CA GLU A 54 6.89 -17.35 -4.72
C GLU A 54 6.03 -16.09 -4.91
N THR A 55 4.88 -16.03 -4.26
CA THR A 55 4.02 -14.85 -4.25
C THR A 55 4.72 -13.65 -3.61
N ALA A 56 5.37 -13.85 -2.46
CA ALA A 56 6.16 -12.80 -1.80
C ALA A 56 7.24 -12.24 -2.74
N ARG A 57 7.94 -13.12 -3.46
CA ARG A 57 8.93 -12.72 -4.47
C ARG A 57 8.30 -11.98 -5.64
N ARG A 58 7.18 -12.45 -6.18
CA ARG A 58 6.51 -11.75 -7.30
C ARG A 58 6.09 -10.34 -6.92
N ILE A 59 5.60 -10.15 -5.69
CA ILE A 59 5.25 -8.82 -5.16
C ILE A 59 6.50 -7.94 -5.07
N SER A 60 7.61 -8.45 -4.50
CA SER A 60 8.84 -7.65 -4.36
C SER A 60 9.45 -7.23 -5.69
N ILE A 61 9.37 -8.09 -6.71
CA ILE A 61 9.78 -7.79 -8.08
C ILE A 61 8.88 -6.74 -8.71
N ALA A 62 7.56 -6.87 -8.56
CA ALA A 62 6.60 -5.90 -9.10
C ALA A 62 6.82 -4.51 -8.49
N GLU A 63 6.96 -4.41 -7.16
CA GLU A 63 7.25 -3.15 -6.48
C GLU A 63 8.61 -2.56 -6.90
N THR A 64 9.62 -3.41 -7.14
CA THR A 64 10.92 -2.98 -7.64
C THR A 64 10.82 -2.34 -9.03
N PHE A 65 10.10 -2.97 -9.96
CA PHE A 65 9.85 -2.41 -11.28
C PHE A 65 9.03 -1.12 -11.19
N GLU A 66 8.01 -1.06 -10.35
CA GLU A 66 7.20 0.13 -10.15
C GLU A 66 8.06 1.33 -9.73
N ARG A 67 8.88 1.18 -8.68
CA ARG A 67 9.75 2.23 -8.16
C ARG A 67 10.83 2.64 -9.17
N PHE A 68 11.41 1.66 -9.88
CA PHE A 68 12.41 1.92 -10.92
C PHE A 68 11.80 2.69 -12.10
N LEU A 69 10.67 2.23 -12.63
CA LEU A 69 10.00 2.84 -13.77
C LEU A 69 9.43 4.21 -13.42
N PHE A 70 8.90 4.39 -12.20
CA PHE A 70 8.51 5.72 -11.70
C PHE A 70 9.66 6.72 -11.80
N ARG A 71 10.83 6.38 -11.25
CA ARG A 71 12.04 7.24 -11.35
C ARG A 71 12.44 7.50 -12.79
N LYS A 72 12.47 6.47 -13.64
CA LYS A 72 12.76 6.60 -15.08
C LYS A 72 11.81 7.59 -15.77
N GLN A 73 10.52 7.59 -15.43
CA GLN A 73 9.56 8.53 -16.02
C GLN A 73 9.82 9.97 -15.56
N ILE A 74 10.09 10.19 -14.27
CA ILE A 74 10.46 11.50 -13.73
C ILE A 74 11.71 12.04 -14.44
N ASP A 75 12.77 11.23 -14.51
CA ASP A 75 14.06 11.62 -15.09
C ASP A 75 13.99 11.86 -16.61
N SER A 76 13.03 11.22 -17.30
CA SER A 76 12.83 11.37 -18.75
C SER A 76 12.12 12.66 -19.18
N GLY A 77 11.68 13.50 -18.23
CA GLY A 77 10.90 14.71 -18.52
C GLY A 77 9.47 14.43 -18.98
N LYS A 78 8.96 13.21 -18.78
CA LYS A 78 7.58 12.80 -19.09
C LYS A 78 6.64 12.94 -17.89
N SER A 79 7.02 13.73 -16.89
CA SER A 79 6.29 13.87 -15.63
C SER A 79 4.86 14.38 -15.83
N GLU A 80 4.66 15.35 -16.74
CA GLU A 80 3.35 15.95 -17.03
C GLU A 80 2.34 14.92 -17.59
N LEU A 81 2.81 14.03 -18.48
CA LEU A 81 1.96 13.04 -19.16
C LEU A 81 1.22 12.11 -18.20
N PHE A 82 1.81 11.89 -17.04
CA PHE A 82 1.27 11.01 -16.02
C PHE A 82 0.87 11.76 -14.75
N LEU A 83 0.84 13.10 -14.77
CA LEU A 83 0.52 13.98 -13.65
C LEU A 83 1.48 13.85 -12.46
N PHE A 84 2.74 13.51 -12.70
CA PHE A 84 3.75 13.44 -11.63
C PHE A 84 4.15 14.82 -11.10
N ASP A 85 4.05 15.89 -11.90
CA ASP A 85 4.31 17.25 -11.41
C ASP A 85 3.25 17.75 -10.42
N GLN A 86 2.04 17.19 -10.50
CA GLN A 86 0.94 17.52 -9.59
C GLN A 86 0.89 16.59 -8.39
N VAL A 87 1.22 15.30 -8.60
CA VAL A 87 1.24 14.27 -7.56
C VAL A 87 2.57 13.50 -7.71
N PRO A 88 3.67 13.97 -7.10
CA PRO A 88 5.02 13.41 -7.28
C PRO A 88 5.24 12.17 -6.38
N SER A 89 4.36 11.18 -6.51
CA SER A 89 4.40 9.95 -5.72
C SER A 89 4.02 8.73 -6.54
N THR A 90 4.26 7.54 -5.97
CA THR A 90 3.80 6.27 -6.54
C THR A 90 2.31 6.01 -6.31
N CYS A 91 1.56 6.94 -5.71
CA CYS A 91 0.14 6.77 -5.45
C CYS A 91 -0.63 6.46 -6.74
N GLY A 92 -1.38 5.35 -6.69
CA GLY A 92 -2.18 4.88 -7.81
C GLY A 92 -1.36 4.19 -8.90
N LEU A 93 -0.04 4.02 -8.73
CA LEU A 93 0.74 3.14 -9.58
C LEU A 93 0.45 1.69 -9.24
N ALA A 94 0.48 0.85 -10.27
CA ALA A 94 0.64 -0.58 -10.07
C ALA A 94 1.49 -1.15 -11.19
N CYS A 95 2.51 -1.91 -10.83
CA CYS A 95 3.28 -2.73 -11.77
C CYS A 95 2.89 -4.21 -11.67
N GLY A 96 2.96 -4.94 -12.78
CA GLY A 96 2.82 -6.40 -12.77
C GLY A 96 3.01 -7.05 -14.12
N PHE A 97 2.77 -8.35 -14.17
CA PHE A 97 3.05 -9.21 -15.33
C PHE A 97 1.79 -9.71 -16.05
N ASP A 98 0.62 -9.23 -15.63
CA ASP A 98 -0.69 -9.53 -16.21
C ASP A 98 -1.41 -8.20 -16.44
N LEU A 99 -1.71 -7.90 -17.70
CA LEU A 99 -2.24 -6.60 -18.11
C LEU A 99 -3.53 -6.24 -17.35
N SER A 100 -4.50 -7.16 -17.32
CA SER A 100 -5.81 -6.93 -16.75
C SER A 100 -5.73 -6.79 -15.23
N LYS A 101 -4.94 -7.65 -14.56
CA LYS A 101 -4.76 -7.58 -13.11
C LYS A 101 -4.01 -6.33 -12.69
N THR A 102 -2.99 -5.92 -13.43
CA THR A 102 -2.23 -4.69 -13.15
C THR A 102 -3.11 -3.46 -13.32
N LYS A 103 -3.90 -3.39 -14.39
CA LYS A 103 -4.88 -2.32 -14.61
C LYS A 103 -5.84 -2.18 -13.43
N MET A 104 -6.43 -3.30 -13.01
CA MET A 104 -7.36 -3.32 -11.86
C MET A 104 -6.68 -2.99 -10.54
N ARG A 105 -5.44 -3.44 -10.31
CA ARG A 105 -4.70 -3.09 -9.09
C ARG A 105 -4.42 -1.60 -9.02
N SER A 106 -3.97 -0.98 -10.12
CA SER A 106 -3.77 0.47 -10.17
C SER A 106 -5.07 1.22 -9.89
N PHE A 107 -6.19 0.76 -10.47
CA PHE A 107 -7.50 1.35 -10.21
C PHE A 107 -7.91 1.26 -8.74
N CYS A 108 -7.84 0.06 -8.15
CA CYS A 108 -8.14 -0.15 -6.74
C CYS A 108 -7.25 0.69 -5.82
N GLU A 109 -5.96 0.82 -6.14
CA GLU A 109 -5.06 1.67 -5.37
C GLU A 109 -5.48 3.15 -5.47
N GLY A 110 -5.81 3.65 -6.66
CA GLY A 110 -6.36 5.00 -6.80
C GLY A 110 -7.57 5.21 -5.89
N VAL A 111 -8.56 4.31 -5.96
CA VAL A 111 -9.79 4.38 -5.14
C VAL A 111 -9.46 4.33 -3.66
N GLU A 112 -8.46 3.55 -3.25
CA GLU A 112 -8.00 3.45 -1.87
C GLU A 112 -7.46 4.80 -1.35
N ARG A 113 -6.61 5.45 -2.14
CA ARG A 113 -6.04 6.77 -1.79
C ARG A 113 -7.12 7.85 -1.71
N TRP A 114 -8.09 7.80 -2.62
CA TRP A 114 -9.27 8.66 -2.58
C TRP A 114 -10.12 8.42 -1.33
N ALA A 115 -10.37 7.15 -0.97
CA ALA A 115 -11.23 6.80 0.15
C ALA A 115 -10.63 7.24 1.50
N TRP A 116 -9.30 7.16 1.64
CA TRP A 116 -8.59 7.77 2.77
C TRP A 116 -8.82 9.28 2.86
N SER A 117 -8.77 9.98 1.73
CA SER A 117 -9.03 11.43 1.70
C SER A 117 -10.46 11.76 2.10
N GLN A 118 -11.42 10.96 1.66
CA GLN A 118 -12.82 11.14 2.06
C GLN A 118 -13.02 10.89 3.55
N TRP A 119 -12.42 9.83 4.08
CA TRP A 119 -12.56 9.48 5.49
C TRP A 119 -11.92 10.53 6.40
N ILE A 120 -10.63 10.81 6.21
CA ILE A 120 -9.85 11.62 7.16
C ILE A 120 -9.98 13.11 6.86
N ASP A 121 -9.72 13.52 5.61
CA ASP A 121 -9.64 14.94 5.27
C ASP A 121 -11.03 15.57 5.10
N ARG A 122 -11.99 14.81 4.54
CA ARG A 122 -13.37 15.26 4.33
C ARG A 122 -14.35 14.79 5.41
N LYS A 123 -13.84 14.13 6.45
CA LYS A 123 -14.58 13.71 7.65
C LYS A 123 -15.78 12.81 7.35
N HIS A 124 -15.71 11.98 6.32
CA HIS A 124 -16.78 11.03 6.03
C HIS A 124 -16.72 9.82 6.96
N THR A 125 -17.87 9.35 7.44
CA THR A 125 -17.93 8.21 8.36
C THR A 125 -17.71 6.89 7.65
N ILE A 126 -16.97 5.98 8.28
CA ILE A 126 -16.80 4.59 7.86
C ILE A 126 -17.31 3.65 8.96
N ASP A 127 -17.87 2.51 8.58
CA ASP A 127 -18.45 1.58 9.53
C ASP A 127 -17.36 0.78 10.24
N GLU A 128 -17.37 0.78 11.59
CA GLU A 128 -16.54 -0.12 12.38
C GLU A 128 -17.15 -1.53 12.32
N MET A 129 -16.35 -2.50 11.92
CA MET A 129 -16.74 -3.89 11.75
C MET A 129 -16.28 -4.71 12.96
N THR A 130 -17.05 -5.76 13.27
CA THR A 130 -16.53 -6.82 14.15
C THR A 130 -15.36 -7.52 13.47
N ALA A 131 -14.41 -8.02 14.27
CA ALA A 131 -13.28 -8.77 13.73
C ALA A 131 -13.75 -9.90 12.80
N PRO A 132 -13.13 -10.06 11.62
CA PRO A 132 -13.51 -11.10 10.67
C PRO A 132 -13.27 -12.49 11.27
N THR A 133 -14.18 -13.41 10.98
CA THR A 133 -14.09 -14.80 11.48
C THR A 133 -13.11 -15.65 10.69
N GLN A 134 -12.71 -15.19 9.49
CA GLN A 134 -11.80 -15.91 8.60
C GLN A 134 -10.62 -15.01 8.25
N LEU A 135 -9.47 -15.32 8.83
CA LEU A 135 -8.18 -14.73 8.49
C LEU A 135 -7.19 -15.85 8.20
N SER A 136 -6.24 -15.61 7.31
CA SER A 136 -5.13 -16.53 7.10
C SER A 136 -4.25 -16.63 8.35
N GLU A 137 -3.53 -17.74 8.52
CA GLU A 137 -2.58 -17.91 9.63
C GLU A 137 -1.54 -16.77 9.67
N LEU A 138 -1.07 -16.32 8.51
CA LEU A 138 -0.22 -15.15 8.39
C LEU A 138 -0.88 -13.92 9.00
N SER A 139 -2.10 -13.60 8.59
CA SER A 139 -2.82 -12.41 9.07
C SER A 139 -3.05 -12.45 10.58
N ILE A 140 -3.42 -13.62 11.13
CA ILE A 140 -3.58 -13.84 12.57
C ILE A 140 -2.24 -13.60 13.29
N HIS A 141 -1.16 -14.18 12.77
CA HIS A 141 0.18 -14.01 13.33
C HIS A 141 0.61 -12.54 13.35
N LEU A 142 0.46 -11.82 12.24
CA LEU A 142 0.83 -10.40 12.14
C LEU A 142 -0.04 -9.51 13.04
N ALA A 143 -1.36 -9.75 13.09
CA ALA A 143 -2.28 -9.02 13.96
C ALA A 143 -1.96 -9.24 15.46
N SER A 144 -1.37 -10.38 15.82
CA SER A 144 -0.97 -10.68 17.21
C SER A 144 0.19 -9.83 17.73
N ALA A 145 0.87 -9.05 16.86
CA ALA A 145 1.89 -8.09 17.26
C ALA A 145 1.31 -6.85 17.98
N PHE A 146 0.00 -6.64 17.88
CA PHE A 146 -0.71 -5.50 18.45
C PHE A 146 -1.43 -5.88 19.74
N ILE A 147 -1.57 -4.93 20.68
CA ILE A 147 -2.34 -5.16 21.92
C ILE A 147 -3.85 -5.11 21.67
N GLY A 148 -4.27 -4.52 20.55
CA GLY A 148 -5.65 -4.45 20.11
C GLY A 148 -5.72 -4.01 18.66
N HIS A 149 -6.88 -4.19 18.04
CA HIS A 149 -7.08 -3.84 16.64
C HIS A 149 -8.52 -3.44 16.35
N LYS A 150 -8.70 -2.61 15.32
CA LYS A 150 -10.01 -2.23 14.77
C LYS A 150 -10.08 -2.51 13.28
N TYR A 151 -11.29 -2.77 12.80
CA TYR A 151 -11.60 -3.05 11.41
C TYR A 151 -12.64 -2.03 10.95
N TYR A 152 -12.40 -1.38 9.83
CA TYR A 152 -13.34 -0.44 9.22
C TYR A 152 -13.61 -0.83 7.78
N GLN A 153 -14.86 -0.71 7.35
CA GLN A 153 -15.24 -1.02 5.97
C GLN A 153 -16.20 0.04 5.40
N LYS A 154 -15.98 0.42 4.14
CA LYS A 154 -16.92 1.18 3.33
C LYS A 154 -17.19 0.44 2.03
N LYS A 155 -18.46 0.17 1.73
CA LYS A 155 -18.88 -0.26 0.40
C LYS A 155 -18.92 0.96 -0.52
N LEU A 156 -18.28 0.83 -1.67
CA LEU A 156 -18.17 1.88 -2.68
C LEU A 156 -18.66 1.34 -4.02
N ILE A 157 -19.33 2.21 -4.77
CA ILE A 157 -19.67 1.99 -6.17
C ILE A 157 -18.75 2.91 -6.97
N VAL A 158 -17.94 2.33 -7.85
CA VAL A 158 -16.95 3.05 -8.65
C VAL A 158 -17.06 2.71 -10.12
N GLN A 159 -16.72 3.65 -11.00
CA GLN A 159 -16.82 3.45 -12.45
C GLN A 159 -15.44 3.54 -13.10
N LEU A 160 -15.14 2.59 -13.99
CA LEU A 160 -13.96 2.60 -14.85
C LEU A 160 -14.38 2.13 -16.24
N ASP A 161 -14.04 2.88 -17.30
CA ASP A 161 -14.37 2.56 -18.69
C ASP A 161 -15.86 2.23 -18.92
N ASN A 162 -16.74 3.03 -18.32
CA ASN A 162 -18.20 2.83 -18.33
C ASN A 162 -18.71 1.56 -17.63
N VAL A 163 -17.84 0.80 -16.96
CA VAL A 163 -18.21 -0.37 -16.16
C VAL A 163 -18.29 0.03 -14.69
N GLN A 164 -19.40 -0.32 -14.04
CA GLN A 164 -19.59 -0.14 -12.61
C GLN A 164 -19.01 -1.33 -11.84
N TYR A 165 -18.25 -1.04 -10.79
CA TYR A 165 -17.68 -2.01 -9.87
C TYR A 165 -18.17 -1.76 -8.46
N ASP A 166 -18.61 -2.82 -7.80
CA ASP A 166 -18.87 -2.82 -6.36
C ASP A 166 -17.59 -3.26 -5.64
N VAL A 167 -17.00 -2.35 -4.87
CA VAL A 167 -15.75 -2.59 -4.16
C VAL A 167 -15.89 -2.25 -2.68
N ASN A 168 -15.05 -2.89 -1.86
CA ASN A 168 -14.96 -2.61 -0.43
C ASN A 168 -13.64 -1.91 -0.16
N PHE A 169 -13.69 -0.71 0.43
CA PHE A 169 -12.54 -0.09 1.07
C PHE A 169 -12.45 -0.61 2.50
N ASN A 170 -11.37 -1.31 2.82
CA ASN A 170 -11.13 -1.95 4.09
C ASN A 170 -9.92 -1.30 4.76
N VAL A 171 -10.03 -0.99 6.05
CA VAL A 171 -8.92 -0.49 6.85
C VAL A 171 -8.77 -1.33 8.10
N PHE A 172 -7.53 -1.78 8.34
CA PHE A 172 -7.13 -2.39 9.59
C PHE A 172 -6.29 -1.40 10.39
N LEU A 173 -6.63 -1.21 11.67
CA LEU A 173 -5.83 -0.44 12.62
C LEU A 173 -5.23 -1.37 13.66
N GLY A 174 -3.92 -1.57 13.63
CA GLY A 174 -3.17 -2.19 14.72
C GLY A 174 -2.83 -1.16 15.78
N MET A 175 -3.09 -1.46 17.06
CA MET A 175 -2.87 -0.52 18.17
C MET A 175 -1.83 -1.06 19.14
N THR A 176 -0.99 -0.16 19.65
CA THR A 176 -0.15 -0.39 20.82
C THR A 176 -0.70 0.41 22.01
N ASP A 177 0.06 0.47 23.10
CA ASP A 177 -0.23 1.32 24.25
C ASP A 177 -0.27 2.80 23.85
N ARG A 178 0.66 3.23 22.99
CA ARG A 178 0.87 4.63 22.60
C ARG A 178 0.57 4.94 21.14
N GLY A 179 0.50 3.94 20.27
CA GLY A 179 0.48 4.13 18.82
C GLY A 179 -0.69 3.46 18.11
N VAL A 180 -0.91 3.92 16.87
CA VAL A 180 -1.82 3.30 15.89
C VAL A 180 -1.04 3.13 14.59
N PHE A 181 -1.21 1.99 13.93
CA PHE A 181 -0.61 1.65 12.64
C PHE A 181 -1.72 1.17 11.73
N ALA A 182 -1.93 1.85 10.62
CA ALA A 182 -2.99 1.51 9.67
C ALA A 182 -2.40 0.85 8.43
N GLY A 183 -3.22 0.04 7.81
CA GLY A 183 -3.07 -0.44 6.45
C GLY A 183 -4.45 -0.53 5.81
N SER A 184 -4.48 -0.50 4.50
CA SER A 184 -5.75 -0.46 3.77
C SER A 184 -5.75 -1.37 2.55
N ARG A 185 -6.95 -1.65 2.06
CA ARG A 185 -7.12 -2.30 0.77
C ARG A 185 -8.48 -1.98 0.17
N VAL A 186 -8.50 -1.69 -1.13
CA VAL A 186 -9.72 -1.83 -1.94
C VAL A 186 -9.81 -3.21 -2.58
N THR A 187 -10.93 -3.90 -2.37
CA THR A 187 -11.16 -5.26 -2.85
C THR A 187 -12.49 -5.45 -3.56
N GLY A 188 -12.53 -6.39 -4.51
CA GLY A 188 -13.79 -6.93 -5.01
C GLY A 188 -14.45 -7.89 -4.01
N LYS A 189 -15.59 -8.45 -4.42
CA LYS A 189 -16.41 -9.36 -3.60
C LYS A 189 -15.70 -10.64 -3.16
N PHE A 190 -14.77 -11.15 -3.98
CA PHE A 190 -14.16 -12.47 -3.79
C PHE A 190 -12.70 -12.43 -3.35
N ASP A 191 -12.12 -11.23 -3.17
CA ASP A 191 -10.74 -11.10 -2.74
C ASP A 191 -10.62 -11.23 -1.21
N ASP A 192 -9.39 -11.50 -0.75
CA ASP A 192 -9.01 -11.32 0.64
C ASP A 192 -9.11 -9.82 1.03
N GLN A 193 -10.10 -9.51 1.86
CA GLN A 193 -10.43 -8.15 2.28
C GLN A 193 -9.42 -7.55 3.26
N TRP A 194 -8.74 -8.37 4.06
CA TRP A 194 -8.03 -7.89 5.26
C TRP A 194 -6.53 -8.19 5.25
N GLY A 195 -6.08 -9.27 4.60
CA GLY A 195 -4.69 -9.72 4.73
C GLY A 195 -3.66 -8.66 4.33
N HIS A 196 -3.92 -7.90 3.25
CA HIS A 196 -3.03 -6.81 2.85
C HIS A 196 -3.02 -5.64 3.84
N ALA A 197 -4.19 -5.21 4.31
CA ALA A 197 -4.32 -4.13 5.28
C ALA A 197 -3.58 -4.48 6.59
N ILE A 198 -3.67 -5.74 7.02
CA ILE A 198 -2.94 -6.26 8.19
C ILE A 198 -1.43 -6.29 7.93
N ILE A 199 -0.99 -6.78 6.76
CA ILE A 199 0.42 -6.79 6.35
C ILE A 199 1.00 -5.38 6.34
N GLU A 200 0.27 -4.39 5.81
CA GLU A 200 0.73 -3.00 5.75
C GLU A 200 0.82 -2.36 7.14
N ALA A 201 -0.18 -2.55 7.99
CA ALA A 201 -0.13 -2.08 9.37
C ALA A 201 1.04 -2.70 10.14
N TRP A 202 1.26 -4.01 9.98
CA TRP A 202 2.40 -4.69 10.59
C TRP A 202 3.74 -4.18 10.03
N ARG A 203 3.84 -3.92 8.73
CA ARG A 203 5.04 -3.33 8.11
C ARG A 203 5.33 -1.95 8.69
N ASN A 204 4.32 -1.10 8.83
CA ASN A 204 4.44 0.22 9.45
C ASN A 204 4.88 0.12 10.91
N TYR A 205 4.32 -0.83 11.67
CA TYR A 205 4.75 -1.12 13.03
C TYR A 205 6.21 -1.59 13.10
N ASN A 206 6.61 -2.52 12.25
CA ASN A 206 7.98 -3.03 12.23
C ASN A 206 8.99 -1.93 11.85
N ASN A 207 8.67 -1.10 10.85
CA ASN A 207 9.49 0.06 10.51
C ASN A 207 9.61 1.04 11.68
N PHE A 208 8.53 1.25 12.43
CA PHE A 208 8.55 2.05 13.64
C PHE A 208 9.49 1.50 14.72
N GLN A 209 9.47 0.17 14.93
CA GLN A 209 10.33 -0.50 15.94
C GLN A 209 11.81 -0.49 15.55
N LEU A 210 12.13 -0.59 14.26
CA LEU A 210 13.50 -0.73 13.76
C LEU A 210 14.19 0.61 13.47
N PHE A 211 13.51 1.73 13.68
CA PHE A 211 14.07 3.03 13.35
C PHE A 211 15.26 3.41 14.21
N ASN A 212 16.21 4.02 13.52
CA ASN A 212 17.41 4.59 14.07
C ASN A 212 17.33 6.11 13.89
N GLU A 213 17.49 6.85 14.99
CA GLU A 213 17.36 8.32 15.02
C GLU A 213 18.34 9.06 14.08
N ASN A 214 19.33 8.36 13.54
CA ASN A 214 20.30 8.89 12.57
C ASN A 214 19.85 8.83 11.11
N ILE A 215 18.65 8.32 10.81
CA ILE A 215 18.11 8.22 9.45
C ILE A 215 17.16 9.37 9.19
N GLU A 216 17.38 10.10 8.09
CA GLU A 216 16.43 11.09 7.59
C GLU A 216 15.16 10.38 7.13
N LEU A 217 14.02 10.76 7.71
CA LEU A 217 12.72 10.18 7.41
C LEU A 217 12.05 10.89 6.26
N ASP A 218 11.49 10.13 5.32
CA ASP A 218 10.55 10.67 4.36
C ASP A 218 9.23 11.09 5.05
N TRP A 219 8.37 11.80 4.32
CA TRP A 219 7.12 12.34 4.88
C TRP A 219 6.16 11.23 5.35
N LEU A 220 6.16 10.06 4.72
CA LEU A 220 5.31 8.94 5.11
C LEU A 220 5.81 8.33 6.41
N GLU A 221 7.12 8.09 6.48
CA GLU A 221 7.77 7.58 7.67
C GLU A 221 7.57 8.54 8.84
N ARG A 222 7.70 9.86 8.64
CA ARG A 222 7.39 10.86 9.68
C ARG A 222 5.98 10.70 10.26
N ARG A 223 4.97 10.41 9.44
CA ARG A 223 3.60 10.12 9.92
C ARG A 223 3.52 8.81 10.68
N VAL A 224 4.16 7.75 10.19
CA VAL A 224 4.25 6.46 10.91
C VAL A 224 4.89 6.68 12.28
N PHE A 225 5.95 7.48 12.38
CA PHE A 225 6.59 7.86 13.63
C PHE A 225 5.70 8.68 14.56
N PHE A 226 5.02 9.69 14.00
CA PHE A 226 4.12 10.54 14.77
C PHE A 226 3.00 9.69 15.39
N PHE A 227 2.26 8.93 14.59
CA PHE A 227 1.13 8.15 15.08
C PHE A 227 1.52 6.87 15.81
N GLY A 228 2.75 6.37 15.64
CA GLY A 228 3.32 5.33 16.49
C GLY A 228 3.51 5.78 17.95
N ARG A 229 3.46 7.10 18.21
CA ARG A 229 3.57 7.71 19.56
C ARG A 229 2.33 8.48 20.00
N ASN A 230 1.38 8.75 19.09
CA ASN A 230 0.24 9.65 19.31
C ASN A 230 -1.11 8.99 18.99
N LYS A 231 -1.42 7.87 19.67
CA LYS A 231 -2.70 7.15 19.52
C LYS A 231 -3.92 8.02 19.76
N GLY A 232 -3.87 8.92 20.74
CA GLY A 232 -4.96 9.85 21.04
C GLY A 232 -5.32 10.71 19.82
N GLU A 233 -4.31 11.28 19.15
CA GLU A 233 -4.50 12.12 17.97
C GLU A 233 -5.10 11.35 16.78
N ALA A 234 -4.63 10.11 16.54
CA ALA A 234 -5.22 9.25 15.51
C ALA A 234 -6.71 9.00 15.77
N LEU A 235 -7.06 8.61 17.00
CA LEU A 235 -8.43 8.32 17.38
C LEU A 235 -9.32 9.57 17.38
N LEU A 236 -8.78 10.74 17.77
CA LEU A 236 -9.50 12.00 17.68
C LEU A 236 -9.89 12.34 16.24
N GLN A 237 -8.98 12.14 15.28
CA GLN A 237 -9.28 12.36 13.85
C GLN A 237 -10.36 11.40 13.33
N ILE A 238 -10.26 10.12 13.65
CA ILE A 238 -11.26 9.11 13.26
C ILE A 238 -12.63 9.44 13.89
N ASN A 239 -12.67 9.78 15.17
CA ASN A 239 -13.91 10.07 15.90
C ASN A 239 -14.53 11.41 15.51
N ALA A 240 -13.78 12.32 14.90
CA ALA A 240 -14.29 13.59 14.41
C ALA A 240 -15.05 13.47 13.07
N THR A 241 -15.11 12.26 12.49
CA THR A 241 -15.83 11.99 11.24
C THR A 241 -17.34 11.94 11.50
N ASN A 242 -18.12 12.64 10.68
CA ASN A 242 -19.56 12.79 10.88
C ASN A 242 -20.38 12.91 9.59
N ASN A 243 -19.73 12.97 8.42
CA ASN A 243 -20.41 13.08 7.14
C ASN A 243 -20.75 11.70 6.58
N ILE A 244 -22.04 11.37 6.51
CA ILE A 244 -22.51 10.07 6.00
C ILE A 244 -22.59 10.00 4.47
N ASN A 245 -22.59 11.16 3.79
CA ASN A 245 -22.86 11.29 2.36
C ASN A 245 -21.57 11.21 1.54
N TRP A 246 -21.08 9.99 1.32
CA TRP A 246 -19.91 9.78 0.47
C TRP A 246 -20.20 10.14 -0.99
N PRO A 247 -19.34 10.94 -1.65
CA PRO A 247 -19.45 11.16 -3.08
C PRO A 247 -19.15 9.88 -3.87
N ILE A 248 -19.64 9.81 -5.11
CA ILE A 248 -19.26 8.74 -6.04
C ILE A 248 -17.85 9.08 -6.56
N PRO A 249 -16.88 8.14 -6.50
CA PRO A 249 -15.53 8.39 -6.99
C PRO A 249 -15.49 8.66 -8.49
N VAL A 250 -14.80 9.73 -8.89
CA VAL A 250 -14.61 10.11 -10.30
C VAL A 250 -13.15 9.89 -10.69
N VAL A 251 -12.92 9.09 -11.72
CA VAL A 251 -11.58 8.84 -12.26
C VAL A 251 -11.12 10.08 -13.03
N ARG A 252 -10.10 10.74 -12.50
CA ARG A 252 -9.45 11.89 -13.13
C ARG A 252 -8.44 11.46 -14.19
N PHE A 253 -7.70 10.40 -13.89
CA PHE A 253 -6.64 9.88 -14.73
C PHE A 253 -6.60 8.37 -14.60
N HIS A 254 -6.55 7.67 -15.73
CA HIS A 254 -6.28 6.25 -15.78
C HIS A 254 -5.57 5.93 -17.08
N SER A 255 -4.28 5.59 -17.01
CA SER A 255 -3.50 5.31 -18.20
C SER A 255 -2.42 4.27 -17.98
N ARG A 256 -2.10 3.54 -19.05
CA ARG A 256 -0.93 2.67 -19.12
C ARG A 256 0.31 3.51 -19.38
N ILE A 257 1.37 3.25 -18.62
CA ILE A 257 2.70 3.78 -18.87
C ILE A 257 3.46 2.75 -19.72
N ASP A 258 4.06 3.21 -20.83
CA ASP A 258 4.94 2.35 -21.61
C ASP A 258 6.25 2.10 -20.85
N THR A 259 6.57 0.82 -20.67
CA THR A 259 7.72 0.36 -19.89
C THR A 259 8.94 0.10 -20.77
N GLU A 260 8.74 -0.12 -22.07
CA GLU A 260 9.74 -0.67 -23.01
C GLU A 260 10.24 -2.09 -22.62
N ILE A 261 9.62 -2.73 -21.63
CA ILE A 261 10.00 -4.04 -21.10
C ILE A 261 8.90 -5.03 -21.41
N GLU A 262 9.20 -6.03 -22.24
CA GLU A 262 8.25 -7.05 -22.65
C GLU A 262 7.66 -7.79 -21.43
N GLY A 263 6.34 -7.91 -21.38
CA GLY A 263 5.62 -8.60 -20.31
C GLY A 263 5.53 -7.83 -18.99
N VAL A 264 6.02 -6.58 -18.90
CA VAL A 264 5.86 -5.71 -17.73
C VAL A 264 4.87 -4.60 -18.04
N TYR A 265 3.81 -4.54 -17.24
CA TYR A 265 2.77 -3.54 -17.35
C TYR A 265 2.86 -2.58 -16.17
N LEU A 266 2.68 -1.30 -16.43
CA LEU A 266 2.59 -0.25 -15.44
C LEU A 266 1.36 0.61 -15.74
N PHE A 267 0.51 0.83 -14.75
CA PHE A 267 -0.65 1.71 -14.85
C PHE A 267 -0.59 2.75 -13.76
N ARG A 268 -1.19 3.92 -14.02
CA ARG A 268 -1.47 4.93 -13.00
C ARG A 268 -2.95 5.27 -12.99
N THR A 269 -3.55 5.35 -11.80
CA THR A 269 -4.91 5.83 -11.58
C THR A 269 -4.93 6.95 -10.54
N LEU A 270 -5.55 8.06 -10.85
CA LEU A 270 -5.84 9.15 -9.91
C LEU A 270 -7.32 9.50 -9.98
N LEU A 271 -7.89 9.89 -8.84
CA LEU A 271 -9.28 10.31 -8.74
C LEU A 271 -9.38 11.80 -8.42
N GLU A 272 -10.51 12.39 -8.77
CA GLU A 272 -10.86 13.75 -8.36
C GLU A 272 -10.99 13.82 -6.83
N ASP A 273 -10.69 14.99 -6.26
CA ASP A 273 -10.73 15.26 -4.81
C ASP A 273 -9.85 14.36 -3.92
N TYR A 274 -8.94 13.58 -4.52
CA TYR A 274 -7.83 12.98 -3.78
C TYR A 274 -6.90 14.06 -3.22
N VAL A 275 -6.60 13.98 -1.93
CA VAL A 275 -5.61 14.83 -1.27
C VAL A 275 -4.27 14.09 -1.24
N PRO A 276 -3.26 14.51 -2.03
CA PRO A 276 -1.95 13.89 -2.09
C PRO A 276 -1.38 13.62 -0.71
N TRP A 277 -0.75 12.47 -0.53
CA TRP A 277 -0.19 12.14 0.78
C TRP A 277 0.96 13.06 1.17
N THR A 278 1.69 13.61 0.18
CA THR A 278 2.69 14.65 0.35
C THR A 278 2.13 15.95 0.94
N ASP A 279 0.81 16.16 0.87
CA ASP A 279 0.16 17.36 1.35
C ASP A 279 -0.25 17.21 2.82
N GLY A 280 -0.15 18.32 3.56
CA GLY A 280 -0.47 18.40 4.99
C GLY A 280 0.70 18.03 5.90
N ASN A 281 0.48 18.18 7.20
CA ASN A 281 1.51 18.01 8.23
C ASN A 281 1.69 16.53 8.63
N ASP A 282 2.71 16.25 9.44
CA ASP A 282 2.99 14.91 9.98
C ASP A 282 1.87 14.37 10.90
N ASN A 283 0.95 15.23 11.34
CA ASN A 283 -0.19 14.88 12.16
C ASN A 283 -1.48 14.60 11.36
N ARG A 284 -1.42 14.39 10.05
CA ARG A 284 -2.54 13.93 9.23
C ARG A 284 -2.59 12.40 9.21
N PHE A 285 -3.65 11.77 9.74
CA PHE A 285 -3.74 10.31 9.92
C PHE A 285 -4.02 9.55 8.61
N VAL A 286 -3.05 9.57 7.69
CA VAL A 286 -3.07 8.83 6.42
C VAL A 286 -1.67 8.29 6.15
N TYR A 287 -1.55 6.98 5.96
CA TYR A 287 -0.33 6.30 5.50
C TYR A 287 -0.46 5.89 4.06
#